data_AF-A0A4D7JM04-F1
#
_entry.id   AF-A0A4D7JM04-F1
#
_cell.length_a   1.000
_cell.length_b   1.000
_cell.length_c   1.000
_cell.angle_alpha   90.00
_cell.angle_beta   90.00
_cell.angle_gamma   90.00
#
_symmetry.space_group_name_H-M   'P 1'
#
loop_
_entity.id
_entity.type
_entity.pdbx_description
1 polymer ?
#
loop_
_entity_poly.entity_id
_entity_poly.type
_entity_poly.pdbx_seq_one_letter_code
_entity_poly.pdbx_strand_id
1 'polypeptide(L)' 'MVNVNVSTYDAYKEDAGISAFAEDNDIDLIAIGTHGRKGLMHTISGSIAEDLVNHTNKPVWTCHIK' A
#
# COMPACT_ATOMS: atom_id res chain seq x y z
N MET A 1 21.89 10.49 -4.65
CA MET A 1 21.12 11.05 -3.54
C MET A 1 19.68 10.62 -3.76
N VAL A 2 19.09 9.85 -2.85
CA VAL A 2 17.68 9.43 -2.98
C VAL A 2 16.82 10.56 -2.41
N ASN A 3 15.84 11.04 -3.18
CA ASN A 3 14.87 12.02 -2.71
C ASN A 3 13.73 11.26 -2.02
N VAL A 4 13.48 11.55 -0.75
CA VAL A 4 12.39 10.94 0.03
C VAL A 4 11.62 12.05 0.70
N ASN A 5 10.31 12.08 0.49
CA ASN A 5 9.38 12.95 1.20
C ASN A 5 8.52 12.10 2.13
N VAL A 6 8.27 12.59 3.34
CA VAL A 6 7.40 11.93 4.31
C VAL A 6 6.19 12.84 4.53
N SER A 7 5.00 12.29 4.32
CA SER A 7 3.72 12.99 4.45
C SER A 7 2.80 12.22 5.39
N THR A 8 1.97 12.92 6.14
CA THR A 8 0.90 12.35 6.96
C THR A 8 -0.45 12.66 6.32
N TYR A 9 -1.35 11.69 6.29
CA TYR A 9 -2.67 11.83 5.69
C TYR A 9 -3.72 11.25 6.64
N ASP A 10 -4.79 12.01 6.92
CA ASP A 10 -5.87 11.58 7.80
C ASP A 10 -6.98 10.94 6.98
N ALA A 11 -7.38 9.73 7.36
CA ALA A 11 -8.40 8.96 6.66
C ALA A 11 -9.05 7.94 7.60
N TYR A 12 -10.29 7.57 7.29
CA TYR A 12 -11.06 6.56 8.05
C TYR A 12 -10.44 5.16 7.98
N LYS A 13 -9.68 4.85 6.92
CA LYS A 13 -8.94 3.60 6.72
C LYS A 13 -7.62 3.87 6.01
N GLU A 14 -6.65 2.99 6.23
CA GLU A 14 -5.30 3.10 5.68
C GLU A 14 -5.28 3.04 4.15
N ASP A 15 -6.00 2.09 3.54
CA ASP A 15 -6.07 1.92 2.07
C ASP A 15 -6.72 3.14 1.39
N ALA A 16 -7.76 3.69 2.00
CA ALA A 16 -8.41 4.91 1.55
C ALA A 16 -7.47 6.12 1.62
N GLY A 17 -6.72 6.27 2.72
CA GLY A 17 -5.75 7.35 2.87
C GLY A 17 -4.60 7.26 1.87
N ILE A 18 -4.06 6.06 1.66
CA ILE A 18 -2.99 5.84 0.67
C ILE A 18 -3.50 6.11 -0.75
N SER A 19 -4.71 5.65 -1.09
CA SER A 19 -5.30 5.86 -2.42
C SER A 19 -5.58 7.34 -2.69
N ALA A 20 -6.17 8.06 -1.73
CA ALA A 20 -6.42 9.49 -1.85
C ALA A 20 -5.12 10.28 -2.00
N PHE A 21 -4.10 9.98 -1.19
CA PHE A 21 -2.79 10.61 -1.34
C PHE A 21 -2.18 10.36 -2.74
N ALA A 22 -2.31 9.13 -3.24
CA ALA A 22 -1.79 8.77 -4.57
C ALA A 22 -2.53 9.48 -5.72
N GLU A 23 -3.83 9.72 -5.56
CA GLU A 23 -4.64 10.50 -6.50
C GLU A 23 -4.29 11.99 -6.44
N ASP A 24 -4.27 12.58 -5.24
CA ASP A 24 -4.01 14.01 -5.03
C ASP A 24 -2.61 14.47 -5.48
N ASN A 25 -1.65 13.54 -5.54
CA ASN A 25 -0.26 13.81 -5.89
C ASN A 25 0.16 13.18 -7.23
N ASP A 26 -0.80 12.72 -8.03
CA ASP A 26 -0.55 12.13 -9.36
C ASP A 26 0.52 11.02 -9.34
N ILE A 27 0.50 10.16 -8.31
CA ILE A 27 1.47 9.09 -8.17
C ILE A 27 1.26 8.02 -9.26
N ASP A 28 2.36 7.53 -9.84
CA ASP A 28 2.34 6.52 -10.93
C ASP A 28 2.32 5.07 -10.43
N LEU A 29 2.84 4.81 -9.22
CA LEU A 29 3.00 3.47 -8.65
C LEU A 29 3.00 3.52 -7.13
N ILE A 30 2.31 2.57 -6.49
CA ILE A 30 2.36 2.37 -5.05
C ILE A 30 3.21 1.12 -4.76
N ALA A 31 4.28 1.27 -3.97
CA ALA A 31 5.17 0.17 -3.59
C ALA A 31 5.00 -0.17 -2.10
N ILE A 32 4.72 -1.45 -1.80
CA ILE A 32 4.48 -1.92 -0.43
C ILE A 32 5.46 -3.04 -0.07
N GLY A 33 6.17 -2.83 1.04
CA GLY A 33 6.98 -3.85 1.69
C GLY A 33 6.13 -4.83 2.51
N THR A 34 6.32 -6.14 2.31
CA THR A 34 5.61 -7.18 3.05
C THR A 34 6.58 -8.15 3.71
N HIS A 35 6.25 -8.71 4.88
CA HIS A 35 7.13 -9.65 5.59
C HIS A 35 7.04 -11.11 5.08
N GLY A 36 6.33 -11.35 3.97
CA GLY A 36 6.34 -12.63 3.26
C GLY A 36 6.27 -13.90 4.13
N ARG A 37 5.17 -14.11 4.86
CA ARG A 37 4.96 -15.40 5.55
C ARG A 37 4.57 -16.47 4.54
N LYS A 38 5.29 -17.60 4.52
CA LYS A 38 5.02 -18.75 3.62
C LYS A 38 3.61 -19.31 3.88
N GLY A 39 2.84 -19.49 2.80
CA GLY A 39 1.60 -20.25 2.80
C GLY A 39 0.35 -19.43 3.15
N LEU A 40 -0.64 -19.49 2.26
CA LEU A 40 -2.03 -19.02 2.37
C LEU A 40 -2.81 -19.63 3.55
N MET A 41 -2.20 -19.88 4.71
CA MET A 41 -2.87 -20.53 5.83
C MET A 41 -3.37 -19.48 6.84
N HIS A 42 -4.46 -18.83 6.41
CA HIS A 42 -5.61 -18.53 7.26
C HIS A 42 -5.54 -17.36 8.27
N THR A 43 -4.53 -16.48 8.23
CA THR A 43 -4.42 -15.39 9.21
C THR A 43 -3.81 -14.09 8.67
N ILE A 44 -4.62 -13.28 7.96
CA ILE A 44 -4.84 -11.84 8.24
C ILE A 44 -6.27 -11.56 7.79
N SER A 45 -7.08 -10.89 8.60
CA SER A 45 -8.39 -10.38 8.19
C SER A 45 -8.19 -9.24 7.19
N GLY A 46 -7.92 -9.55 5.91
CA GLY A 46 -7.50 -8.55 4.91
C GLY A 46 -6.13 -7.93 5.23
N SER A 47 -5.26 -7.74 4.25
CA SER A 47 -4.03 -6.94 4.45
C SER A 47 -4.19 -5.57 3.78
N ILE A 48 -3.47 -4.54 4.26
CA ILE A 48 -3.45 -3.23 3.60
C ILE A 48 -3.09 -3.37 2.11
N ALA A 49 -2.18 -4.28 1.77
CA ALA A 49 -1.80 -4.54 0.38
C ALA A 49 -2.96 -5.17 -0.44
N GLU A 50 -3.75 -6.05 0.17
CA GLU A 50 -4.94 -6.65 -0.45
C GLU A 50 -6.05 -5.62 -0.64
N ASP A 51 -6.35 -4.83 0.39
CA ASP A 51 -7.34 -3.77 0.34
C ASP A 51 -6.99 -2.74 -0.73
N LEU A 52 -5.71 -2.32 -0.80
CA LEU A 52 -5.24 -1.42 -1.86
C LEU A 52 -5.45 -2.01 -3.26
N VAL A 53 -4.99 -3.24 -3.49
CA VAL A 53 -5.11 -3.88 -4.81
C VAL A 53 -6.58 -3.98 -5.24
N ASN A 54 -7.51 -4.13 -4.30
CA ASN A 54 -8.94 -4.21 -4.59
C ASN A 54 -9.62 -2.84 -4.80
N HIS A 55 -9.09 -1.75 -4.22
CA HIS A 55 -9.79 -0.46 -4.20
C HIS A 55 -9.08 0.68 -4.96
N THR A 56 -7.79 0.56 -5.28
CA THR A 56 -7.03 1.63 -5.94
C THR A 56 -7.02 1.48 -7.46
N ASN A 57 -7.04 2.62 -8.16
CA ASN A 57 -6.86 2.68 -9.62
C ASN A 57 -5.37 2.75 -10.02
N LYS A 58 -4.46 2.82 -9.05
CA LYS A 58 -3.02 2.91 -9.29
C LYS A 58 -2.40 1.51 -9.33
N PRO A 59 -1.37 1.26 -10.16
CA PRO A 59 -0.60 0.04 -10.08
C PRO A 59 -0.01 -0.14 -8.67
N VAL A 60 -0.05 -1.36 -8.14
CA VAL A 60 0.51 -1.72 -6.84
C VAL A 60 1.59 -2.79 -7.03
N TRP A 61 2.79 -2.51 -6.53
CA TRP A 61 3.90 -3.47 -6.48
C TRP A 61 4.18 -3.88 -5.04
N THR A 62 4.23 -5.18 -4.79
CA THR A 62 4.60 -5.71 -3.46
C THR A 62 5.99 -6.33 -3.51
N CYS A 63 6.77 -6.10 -2.46
CA CYS A 63 8.11 -6.67 -2.32
C CYS A 63 8.23 -7.35 -0.96
N HIS A 64 8.70 -8.59 -0.96
CA HIS A 64 9.01 -9.31 0.27
C HIS A 64 10.29 -8.73 0.89
N ILE A 65 10.17 -8.14 2.07
CA ILE A 65 11.29 -7.61 2.84
C ILE A 65 11.73 -8.68 3.84
N LYS A 66 13.03 -9.00 3.83
CA LYS A 66 13.68 -9.93 4.77
C LYS A 66 13.98 -9.25 6.10
#